data_AF-A0A2N0X1J0-F1
#
_entry.id   AF-A0A2N0X1J0-F1
#
_cell.length_a   1.000
_cell.length_b   1.000
_cell.length_c   1.000
_cell.angle_alpha   90.00
_cell.angle_beta   90.00
_cell.angle_gamma   90.00
#
_symmetry.space_group_name_H-M   'P 1'
#
loop_
_entity.id
_entity.type
_entity.pdbx_description
1 polymer ?
#
loop_
_entity_poly.entity_id
_entity_poly.type
_entity_poly.pdbx_seq_one_letter_code
_entity_poly.pdbx_strand_id
1 'polypeptide(L)'
;MRFLATVFFFCCSLLLPIKSFAERSTLYSVNTGSFLFHLVPFDTDSNQYFDNRYFSIERKFSKDSDYSLFAGSFLNSQANRCMLLGVRKDWYQVNNRLVIKGVYSYAGEFFFDAFDDCGEGGVYRTSKENTGVAFAPYIYHAAQYNFNDHFGVEAGFILPLIFVMSVQWSF
;
A
#
# COMPACT_ATOMS: atom_id res chain seq x y z
N MET A 1 -3.47 38.81 48.05
CA MET A 1 -2.26 38.49 47.26
C MET A 1 -1.53 37.24 47.79
N ARG A 2 -2.17 36.07 47.85
CA ARG A 2 -1.50 34.80 48.22
C ARG A 2 -2.11 33.54 47.57
N PHE A 3 -2.88 33.71 46.48
CA PHE A 3 -3.58 32.59 45.82
C PHE A 3 -3.40 32.54 44.29
N LEU A 4 -2.47 33.33 43.73
CA LEU A 4 -2.17 33.33 42.29
C LEU A 4 -0.78 32.75 41.94
N ALA A 5 0.05 32.42 42.93
CA ALA A 5 1.44 31.98 42.68
C ALA A 5 1.60 30.46 42.50
N THR A 6 0.56 29.66 42.80
CA THR A 6 0.70 28.19 42.84
C THR A 6 0.21 27.48 41.59
N VAL A 7 -0.47 28.17 40.67
CA VAL A 7 -0.98 27.55 39.42
C VAL A 7 0.07 27.56 38.30
N PHE A 8 1.11 28.39 38.41
CA PHE A 8 2.13 28.51 37.35
C PHE A 8 3.20 27.41 37.39
N PHE A 9 3.28 26.63 38.48
CA PHE A 9 4.33 25.61 38.66
C PHE A 9 3.93 24.19 38.22
N PHE A 10 2.67 23.96 37.85
CA PHE A 10 2.18 22.63 37.48
C PHE A 10 1.98 22.42 35.96
N CYS A 11 2.20 23.46 35.14
CA CYS A 11 2.04 23.37 33.68
C CYS A 11 3.38 23.20 32.93
N CYS A 12 4.52 23.33 33.62
CA CYS A 12 5.85 23.24 32.98
C CYS A 12 6.49 21.84 33.08
N SER A 13 5.90 20.91 33.84
CA SER A 13 6.36 19.52 33.99
C SER A 13 5.78 18.54 32.95
N LEU A 14 4.94 19.03 32.03
CA LEU A 14 4.48 18.26 30.85
C LEU A 14 5.37 18.46 29.61
N LEU A 15 6.41 19.30 29.70
CA LEU A 15 7.48 19.38 28.71
C LEU A 15 8.58 18.36 29.03
N LEU A 16 8.21 17.11 29.31
CA LEU A 16 9.15 16.04 29.07
C LEU A 16 9.46 16.09 27.57
N PRO A 17 10.72 16.25 27.15
CA PRO A 17 11.04 16.00 25.78
C PRO A 17 10.65 14.54 25.57
N ILE A 18 9.55 14.31 24.86
CA ILE A 18 9.39 13.08 24.12
C ILE A 18 10.66 13.07 23.29
N LYS A 19 11.64 12.28 23.71
CA LYS A 19 12.77 11.96 22.85
C LYS A 19 12.08 11.35 21.65
N SER A 20 11.93 12.16 20.60
CA SER A 20 11.54 11.71 19.29
C SER A 20 12.49 10.56 19.01
N PHE A 21 11.99 9.34 19.13
CA PHE A 21 12.71 8.16 18.67
C PHE A 21 12.56 8.14 17.14
N ALA A 22 12.91 9.26 16.49
CA ALA A 22 13.28 9.31 15.10
C ALA A 22 14.69 8.73 15.00
N GLU A 23 14.85 7.48 15.42
CA GLU A 23 15.95 6.68 14.95
C GLU A 23 15.66 6.41 13.47
N ARG A 24 16.43 7.06 12.59
CA ARG A 24 16.35 6.99 11.12
C ARG A 24 16.16 5.56 10.61
N SER A 25 14.91 5.13 10.52
CA SER A 25 14.51 3.87 9.96
C SER A 25 13.18 4.11 9.26
N THR A 26 13.22 4.21 7.93
CA THR A 26 12.05 4.31 7.07
C THR A 26 11.36 2.95 7.01
N LEU A 27 10.80 2.52 8.14
CA LEU A 27 10.21 1.20 8.29
C LEU A 27 8.78 1.17 7.76
N TYR A 28 8.11 2.31 7.79
CA TYR A 28 6.73 2.42 7.36
C TYR A 28 6.68 3.16 6.03
N SER A 29 5.78 2.73 5.17
CA SER A 29 5.46 3.50 3.99
C SER A 29 3.98 3.44 3.66
N VAL A 30 3.54 4.40 2.87
CA VAL A 30 2.18 4.51 2.36
C VAL A 30 2.27 4.64 0.85
N ASN A 31 1.48 3.85 0.13
CA ASN A 31 1.42 3.92 -1.32
C ASN A 31 0.08 4.51 -1.73
N THR A 32 0.13 5.50 -2.62
CA THR A 32 -1.01 6.35 -3.01
C THR A 32 -0.96 6.67 -4.49
N GLY A 33 -2.08 7.18 -5.03
CA GLY A 33 -2.11 7.80 -6.35
C GLY A 33 -1.72 6.82 -7.45
N SER A 34 -2.34 5.63 -7.46
CA SER A 34 -1.98 4.64 -8.46
C SER A 34 -2.75 4.86 -9.76
N PHE A 35 -1.98 4.91 -10.84
CA PHE A 35 -2.47 4.84 -12.20
C PHE A 35 -2.45 3.37 -12.61
N LEU A 36 -3.54 2.84 -13.17
CA LEU A 36 -3.53 1.53 -13.81
C LEU A 36 -3.97 1.61 -15.26
N PHE A 37 -3.49 0.71 -16.09
CA PHE A 37 -3.94 0.59 -17.47
C PHE A 37 -3.86 -0.87 -17.91
N HIS A 38 -4.97 -1.42 -18.40
CA HIS A 38 -5.00 -2.75 -18.98
C HIS A 38 -4.43 -2.67 -20.40
N LEU A 39 -3.21 -3.16 -20.61
CA LEU A 39 -2.60 -3.18 -21.95
C LEU A 39 -3.37 -4.05 -22.93
N VAL A 40 -3.98 -5.11 -22.41
CA VAL A 40 -4.90 -6.00 -23.13
C VAL A 40 -6.22 -5.97 -22.36
N PRO A 41 -7.14 -5.06 -22.69
CA PRO A 41 -8.41 -4.96 -21.98
C PRO A 41 -9.26 -6.18 -22.35
N PHE A 42 -9.71 -6.92 -21.33
CA PHE A 42 -10.74 -7.94 -21.50
C PHE A 42 -12.15 -7.32 -21.55
N ASP A 43 -12.28 -6.10 -21.05
CA ASP A 43 -13.52 -5.33 -20.97
C ASP A 43 -13.20 -3.84 -21.12
N THR A 44 -13.90 -3.15 -22.03
CA THR A 44 -13.71 -1.72 -22.31
C THR A 44 -14.17 -0.82 -21.18
N ASP A 45 -15.07 -1.31 -20.32
CA ASP A 45 -15.67 -0.54 -19.23
C ASP A 45 -14.97 -0.80 -17.88
N SER A 46 -13.77 -1.38 -17.92
CA SER A 46 -12.96 -1.62 -16.73
C SER A 46 -12.58 -0.31 -16.03
N ASN A 47 -12.67 -0.28 -14.70
CA ASN A 47 -12.12 0.79 -13.87
C ASN A 47 -10.61 0.89 -14.09
N GLN A 48 -10.17 2.04 -14.59
CA GLN A 48 -8.82 2.25 -15.06
C GLN A 48 -8.27 3.62 -14.64
N TYR A 49 -7.03 3.88 -14.99
CA TYR A 49 -6.32 5.11 -14.69
C TYR A 49 -6.27 5.33 -13.19
N PHE A 50 -6.70 6.49 -12.69
CA PHE A 50 -6.68 6.84 -11.28
C PHE A 50 -7.95 6.44 -10.51
N ASP A 51 -8.93 5.83 -11.17
CA ASP A 51 -10.23 5.55 -10.56
C ASP A 51 -10.23 4.35 -9.61
N ASN A 52 -9.14 3.56 -9.57
CA ASN A 52 -9.04 2.43 -8.65
C ASN A 52 -9.02 2.83 -7.17
N ARG A 53 -8.82 4.12 -6.84
CA ARG A 53 -8.74 4.62 -5.45
C ARG A 53 -7.88 3.72 -4.56
N TYR A 54 -6.73 3.32 -5.08
CA TYR A 54 -5.77 2.48 -4.38
C TYR A 54 -5.13 3.25 -3.23
N PHE A 55 -5.00 2.54 -2.12
CA PHE A 55 -4.24 2.97 -0.96
C PHE A 55 -3.67 1.75 -0.26
N SER A 56 -2.42 1.83 0.19
CA SER A 56 -1.86 0.80 1.07
C SER A 56 -0.93 1.40 2.10
N ILE A 57 -0.79 0.67 3.21
CA ILE A 57 0.23 0.85 4.21
C ILE A 57 1.16 -0.35 4.17
N GLU A 58 2.44 -0.09 4.31
CA GLU A 58 3.49 -1.10 4.26
C GLU A 58 4.42 -0.93 5.45
N ARG A 59 4.92 -2.06 5.95
CA ARG A 59 5.98 -2.11 6.94
C ARG A 59 7.08 -3.07 6.51
N LYS A 60 8.33 -2.60 6.45
CA LYS A 60 9.52 -3.46 6.36
C LYS A 60 9.66 -4.34 7.59
N PHE A 61 10.12 -5.58 7.44
CA PHE A 61 10.30 -6.48 8.59
C PHE A 61 11.34 -5.93 9.57
N SER A 62 12.44 -5.43 9.04
CA SER A 62 13.48 -4.70 9.75
C SER A 62 14.14 -3.68 8.80
N LYS A 63 15.02 -2.85 9.35
CA LYS A 63 15.72 -1.80 8.59
C LYS A 63 16.53 -2.36 7.41
N ASP A 64 17.15 -3.52 7.62
CA ASP A 64 18.02 -4.18 6.64
C ASP A 64 17.29 -5.29 5.87
N SER A 65 15.97 -5.42 6.03
CA SER A 65 15.20 -6.44 5.32
C SER A 65 14.86 -5.99 3.90
N ASP A 66 15.05 -6.93 2.97
CA ASP A 66 14.48 -6.85 1.62
C ASP A 66 12.97 -7.11 1.62
N TYR A 67 12.40 -7.60 2.73
CA TYR A 67 11.00 -7.98 2.84
C TYR A 67 10.18 -6.95 3.61
N SER A 68 8.95 -6.77 3.11
CA SER A 68 7.93 -5.94 3.73
C SER A 68 6.56 -6.58 3.59
N LEU A 69 5.69 -6.31 4.56
CA LEU A 69 4.28 -6.67 4.52
C LEU A 69 3.48 -5.41 4.26
N PHE A 70 2.46 -5.50 3.42
CA PHE A 70 1.51 -4.41 3.24
C PHE A 70 0.07 -4.90 3.31
N ALA A 71 -0.79 -3.96 3.68
CA ALA A 71 -2.23 -4.09 3.66
C ALA A 71 -2.81 -2.84 3.03
N GLY A 72 -3.88 -2.99 2.27
CA GLY A 72 -4.47 -1.87 1.55
C GLY A 72 -5.80 -2.24 0.92
N SER A 73 -6.26 -1.36 0.04
CA SER A 73 -7.49 -1.56 -0.69
C SER A 73 -7.50 -0.79 -2.00
N PHE A 74 -8.30 -1.27 -2.94
CA PHE A 74 -8.53 -0.66 -4.25
C PHE A 74 -9.91 -1.07 -4.78
N LEU A 75 -10.33 -0.45 -5.87
CA LEU A 75 -11.47 -0.85 -6.68
C LEU A 75 -10.97 -1.75 -7.80
N ASN A 76 -11.56 -2.93 -7.94
CA ASN A 76 -11.27 -3.84 -9.05
C ASN A 76 -11.88 -3.31 -10.37
N SER A 77 -11.70 -4.06 -11.47
CA SER A 77 -12.21 -3.66 -12.79
C SER A 77 -13.71 -3.40 -12.82
N GLN A 78 -14.50 -4.01 -11.94
CA GLN A 78 -15.96 -3.84 -11.80
C GLN A 78 -16.37 -2.76 -10.78
N ALA A 79 -15.45 -1.92 -10.32
CA ALA A 79 -15.66 -0.88 -9.31
C ALA A 79 -15.97 -1.41 -7.90
N ASN A 80 -15.74 -2.69 -7.64
CA ASN A 80 -15.97 -3.27 -6.32
C ASN A 80 -14.74 -3.10 -5.44
N ARG A 81 -14.98 -2.71 -4.19
CA ARG A 81 -13.93 -2.47 -3.20
C ARG A 81 -13.36 -3.79 -2.71
N CYS A 82 -12.07 -4.00 -2.87
CA CYS A 82 -11.37 -5.22 -2.47
C CYS A 82 -10.31 -4.93 -1.42
N MET A 83 -10.13 -5.86 -0.48
CA MET A 83 -9.00 -5.88 0.44
C MET A 83 -7.75 -6.33 -0.32
N LEU A 84 -6.59 -5.79 0.04
CA LEU A 84 -5.30 -6.18 -0.51
C LEU A 84 -4.35 -6.50 0.64
N LEU A 85 -3.75 -7.69 0.60
CA LEU A 85 -2.74 -8.14 1.56
C LEU A 85 -1.57 -8.73 0.77
N GLY A 86 -0.35 -8.33 1.08
CA GLY A 86 0.78 -8.85 0.32
C GLY A 86 2.12 -8.72 0.99
N VAL A 87 3.07 -9.43 0.40
CA VAL A 87 4.49 -9.35 0.72
C VAL A 87 5.19 -8.74 -0.47
N ARG A 88 6.00 -7.71 -0.19
CA ARG A 88 6.93 -7.14 -1.15
C ARG A 88 8.34 -7.64 -0.84
N LYS A 89 9.10 -7.85 -1.90
CA LYS A 89 10.53 -8.10 -1.88
C LYS A 89 11.27 -7.08 -2.74
N ASP A 90 12.29 -6.47 -2.17
CA ASP A 90 13.29 -5.69 -2.90
C ASP A 90 14.27 -6.71 -3.53
N TRP A 91 14.15 -6.95 -4.84
CA TRP A 91 14.96 -7.97 -5.53
C TRP A 91 16.39 -7.51 -5.78
N TYR A 92 16.53 -6.25 -6.23
CA TYR A 92 17.83 -5.68 -6.58
C TYR A 92 17.86 -4.17 -6.31
N GLN A 93 18.87 -3.73 -5.56
CA GLN A 93 19.24 -2.32 -5.44
C GLN A 93 20.23 -1.99 -6.57
N VAL A 94 19.75 -1.35 -7.64
CA VAL A 94 20.59 -1.04 -8.81
C VAL A 94 21.60 0.07 -8.48
N ASN A 95 21.17 1.05 -7.69
CA ASN A 95 22.00 2.13 -7.13
C ASN A 95 21.27 2.73 -5.93
N ASN A 96 21.78 3.81 -5.33
CA ASN A 96 21.18 4.44 -4.14
C ASN A 96 19.75 5.00 -4.33
N ARG A 97 19.22 5.00 -5.55
CA ARG A 97 17.90 5.55 -5.89
C ARG A 97 16.96 4.56 -6.58
N LEU A 98 17.49 3.58 -7.32
CA LEU A 98 16.69 2.66 -8.12
C LEU A 98 16.63 1.26 -7.50
N VAL A 99 15.42 0.77 -7.27
CA VAL A 99 15.11 -0.56 -6.73
C VAL A 99 14.24 -1.32 -7.71
N ILE A 100 14.59 -2.58 -7.97
CA ILE A 100 13.69 -3.53 -8.62
C ILE A 100 13.00 -4.33 -7.54
N LYS A 101 11.67 -4.31 -7.52
CA LYS A 101 10.86 -4.97 -6.50
C LYS A 101 9.80 -5.88 -7.10
N GLY A 102 9.42 -6.88 -6.33
CA GLY A 102 8.34 -7.80 -6.63
C GLY A 102 7.35 -7.86 -5.49
N VAL A 103 6.10 -8.11 -5.83
CA VAL A 103 4.99 -8.16 -4.89
C VAL A 103 4.16 -9.39 -5.21
N TYR A 104 3.84 -10.14 -4.16
CA TYR A 104 2.86 -11.21 -4.18
C TYR A 104 1.74 -10.82 -3.23
N SER A 105 0.52 -10.76 -3.75
CA SER A 105 -0.62 -10.29 -2.96
C SER A 105 -1.88 -11.08 -3.22
N TYR A 106 -2.66 -11.20 -2.15
CA TYR A 106 -4.07 -11.54 -2.17
C TYR A 106 -4.86 -10.25 -2.36
N ALA A 107 -5.71 -10.23 -3.37
CA ALA A 107 -6.81 -9.27 -3.46
C ALA A 107 -8.13 -10.02 -3.29
N GLY A 108 -9.09 -9.52 -2.53
CA GLY A 108 -10.36 -10.22 -2.39
C GLY A 108 -11.31 -9.65 -1.35
N GLU A 109 -12.36 -10.42 -1.10
CA GLU A 109 -13.24 -10.27 0.06
C GLU A 109 -12.44 -10.44 1.36
N PHE A 110 -12.96 -9.87 2.44
CA PHE A 110 -12.42 -10.03 3.79
C PHE A 110 -13.56 -9.96 4.80
N PHE A 111 -13.29 -10.20 6.08
CA PHE A 111 -14.31 -10.25 7.14
C PHE A 111 -15.02 -8.91 7.45
N PHE A 112 -14.83 -7.87 6.65
CA PHE A 112 -15.48 -6.58 6.82
C PHE A 112 -16.43 -6.34 5.66
N ASP A 113 -17.65 -5.91 5.97
CA ASP A 113 -18.74 -5.62 5.02
C ASP A 113 -18.30 -4.69 3.88
N ALA A 114 -17.30 -3.84 4.11
CA ALA A 114 -16.72 -2.95 3.11
C ALA A 114 -16.11 -3.68 1.89
N PHE A 115 -15.88 -4.99 1.97
CA PHE A 115 -15.24 -5.79 0.92
C PHE A 115 -16.13 -6.91 0.36
N ASP A 116 -17.36 -7.07 0.84
CA ASP A 116 -18.25 -8.19 0.50
C ASP A 116 -18.60 -8.23 -1.00
N ASP A 117 -18.69 -7.07 -1.64
CA ASP A 117 -19.01 -6.98 -3.06
C ASP A 117 -17.82 -7.27 -3.99
N CYS A 118 -16.61 -7.48 -3.45
CA CYS A 118 -15.41 -7.72 -4.27
C CYS A 118 -15.61 -8.93 -5.21
N GLY A 119 -16.38 -9.93 -4.78
CA GLY A 119 -16.70 -11.15 -5.54
C GLY A 119 -17.82 -11.07 -6.55
N GLU A 120 -18.46 -9.92 -6.76
CA GLU A 120 -19.64 -9.85 -7.65
C GLU A 120 -19.29 -9.75 -9.14
N GLY A 121 -17.99 -9.81 -9.50
CA GLY A 121 -17.56 -9.68 -10.89
C GLY A 121 -16.21 -10.32 -11.23
N GLY A 122 -15.99 -10.51 -12.53
CA GLY A 122 -14.72 -10.93 -13.10
C GLY A 122 -14.13 -12.23 -12.51
N VAL A 123 -12.80 -12.25 -12.40
CA VAL A 123 -12.05 -13.39 -11.83
C VAL A 123 -12.41 -13.67 -10.37
N TYR A 124 -12.81 -12.64 -9.62
CA TYR A 124 -13.18 -12.77 -8.22
C TYR A 124 -14.45 -13.60 -8.05
N ARG A 125 -15.46 -13.37 -8.90
CA ARG A 125 -16.68 -14.18 -8.94
C ARG A 125 -16.39 -15.64 -9.25
N THR A 126 -15.55 -15.89 -10.26
CA THR A 126 -15.13 -17.25 -10.62
C THR A 126 -14.41 -17.94 -9.45
N SER A 127 -13.55 -17.24 -8.71
CA SER A 127 -12.93 -17.79 -7.50
C SER A 127 -13.96 -18.08 -6.40
N LYS A 128 -14.93 -17.17 -6.19
CA LYS A 128 -16.03 -17.33 -5.21
C LYS A 128 -16.86 -18.57 -5.50
N GLU A 129 -17.27 -18.73 -6.75
CA GLU A 129 -18.08 -19.88 -7.21
C GLU A 129 -17.33 -21.22 -7.04
N ASN A 130 -16.01 -21.23 -7.25
CA ASN A 130 -15.21 -22.46 -7.19
C ASN A 130 -14.71 -22.83 -5.80
N THR A 131 -14.43 -21.84 -4.94
CA THR A 131 -13.73 -22.04 -3.67
C THR A 131 -14.53 -21.58 -2.45
N GLY A 132 -15.62 -20.85 -2.66
CA GLY A 132 -16.40 -20.18 -1.62
C GLY A 132 -15.81 -18.85 -1.14
N VAL A 133 -14.65 -18.42 -1.68
CA VAL A 133 -13.99 -17.16 -1.32
C VAL A 133 -13.71 -16.35 -2.58
N ALA A 134 -14.11 -15.08 -2.62
CA ALA A 134 -13.76 -14.24 -3.76
C ALA A 134 -12.35 -13.67 -3.62
N PHE A 135 -11.44 -14.14 -4.47
CA PHE A 135 -10.08 -13.62 -4.48
C PHE A 135 -9.40 -13.71 -5.84
N ALA A 136 -8.35 -12.91 -6.00
CA ALA A 136 -7.41 -12.96 -7.11
C ALA A 136 -5.98 -12.82 -6.56
N PRO A 137 -5.07 -13.75 -6.91
CA PRO A 137 -3.66 -13.56 -6.63
C PRO A 137 -3.05 -12.57 -7.65
N TYR A 138 -2.30 -11.60 -7.14
CA TYR A 138 -1.57 -10.65 -7.96
C TYR A 138 -0.07 -10.80 -7.76
N ILE A 139 0.63 -10.89 -8.90
CA ILE A 139 2.08 -10.86 -9.00
C ILE A 139 2.44 -9.57 -9.72
N TYR A 140 3.12 -8.67 -9.03
CA TYR A 140 3.51 -7.37 -9.52
C TYR A 140 5.03 -7.21 -9.51
N HIS A 141 5.60 -6.70 -10.59
CA HIS A 141 7.02 -6.38 -10.69
C HIS A 141 7.19 -4.93 -11.11
N ALA A 142 8.07 -4.21 -10.42
CA ALA A 142 8.23 -2.78 -10.60
C ALA A 142 9.68 -2.32 -10.47
N ALA A 143 9.96 -1.21 -11.14
CA ALA A 143 11.09 -0.36 -10.84
C ALA A 143 10.61 0.83 -10.00
N GLN A 144 11.26 1.08 -8.87
CA GLN A 144 11.02 2.24 -8.03
C GLN A 144 12.22 3.18 -8.05
N TYR A 145 11.98 4.45 -8.38
CA TYR A 145 12.96 5.52 -8.28
C TYR A 145 12.67 6.38 -7.04
N ASN A 146 13.59 6.37 -6.09
CA ASN A 146 13.58 7.18 -4.89
C ASN A 146 14.27 8.52 -5.18
N PHE A 147 13.52 9.61 -5.09
CA PHE A 147 14.09 10.96 -5.23
C PHE A 147 14.85 11.36 -3.95
N ASN A 148 14.39 10.86 -2.81
CA ASN A 148 15.02 10.95 -1.49
C ASN A 148 14.54 9.78 -0.62
N ASP A 149 14.92 9.76 0.66
CA ASP A 149 14.59 8.67 1.59
C ASP A 149 13.09 8.57 1.92
N HIS A 150 12.29 9.59 1.61
CA HIS A 150 10.87 9.70 1.98
C HIS A 150 9.91 9.65 0.79
N PHE A 151 10.39 9.82 -0.44
CA PHE A 151 9.54 9.94 -1.62
C PHE A 151 10.11 9.16 -2.80
N GLY A 152 9.30 8.25 -3.32
CA GLY A 152 9.61 7.46 -4.50
C GLY A 152 8.41 7.29 -5.43
N VAL A 153 8.70 7.09 -6.70
CA VAL A 153 7.70 6.73 -7.72
C VAL A 153 8.06 5.35 -8.24
N GLU A 154 7.04 4.51 -8.36
CA GLU A 154 7.16 3.18 -8.94
C GLU A 154 6.34 3.04 -10.21
N ALA A 155 6.84 2.21 -11.13
CA ALA A 155 6.15 1.80 -12.32
C ALA A 155 6.45 0.32 -12.62
N GLY A 156 5.44 -0.43 -13.04
CA GLY A 156 5.56 -1.86 -13.18
C GLY A 156 4.36 -2.53 -13.85
N PHE A 157 4.35 -3.86 -13.81
CA PHE A 157 3.30 -4.69 -14.40
C PHE A 157 2.78 -5.71 -13.42
N ILE A 158 1.45 -5.80 -13.30
CA ILE A 158 0.73 -6.91 -12.69
C ILE A 158 0.44 -7.93 -13.79
N LEU A 159 0.71 -9.22 -13.53
CA LEU A 159 0.37 -10.29 -14.47
C LEU A 159 -1.16 -10.48 -14.58
N PRO A 160 -1.72 -10.75 -15.78
CA PRO A 160 -0.99 -11.01 -17.02
C PRO A 160 -0.40 -9.75 -17.69
N LEU A 161 -1.08 -8.60 -17.75
CA LEU A 161 -0.56 -7.39 -18.42
C LEU A 161 -1.28 -6.08 -17.99
N ILE A 162 -1.27 -5.75 -16.71
CA ILE A 162 -1.78 -4.46 -16.20
C ILE A 162 -0.60 -3.58 -15.85
N PHE A 163 -0.44 -2.47 -16.57
CA PHE A 163 0.57 -1.46 -16.21
C PHE A 163 0.10 -0.67 -15.01
N VAL A 164 0.98 -0.47 -14.03
CA VAL A 164 0.67 0.29 -12.81
C VAL A 164 1.80 1.27 -12.51
N MET A 165 1.43 2.48 -12.10
CA MET A 165 2.33 3.43 -11.45
C MET A 165 1.77 3.81 -10.09
N SER A 166 2.62 4.14 -9.14
CA SER A 166 2.19 4.57 -7.79
C SER A 166 3.25 5.45 -7.16
N VAL A 167 2.83 6.22 -6.15
CA VAL A 167 3.71 7.06 -5.32
C VAL A 167 3.85 6.41 -3.96
N GLN A 168 5.09 6.27 -3.48
CA GLN A 168 5.40 5.75 -2.16
C GLN A 168 5.99 6.85 -1.26
N TRP A 169 5.42 6.95 -0.07
CA TRP A 169 5.85 7.87 0.99
C TRP A 169 6.43 7.06 2.16
N SER A 170 7.65 7.32 2.59
CA SER A 170 8.35 6.53 3.62
C SER A 170 8.65 7.34 4.88
N PHE A 171 8.49 6.72 6.05
CA PHE A 171 8.60 7.33 7.38
C PHE A 171 9.42 6.47 8.34
#